data_AF-S7I804-F1
#
_entry.id   AF-S7I804-F1
#
_cell.length_a   1.000
_cell.length_b   1.000
_cell.length_c   1.000
_cell.angle_alpha   90.00
_cell.angle_beta   90.00
_cell.angle_gamma   90.00
#
_symmetry.space_group_name_H-M   'P 1'
#
loop_
_entity.id
_entity.type
_entity.pdbx_description
1 polymer ?
#
loop_
_entity_poly.entity_id
_entity_poly.type
_entity_poly.pdbx_seq_one_letter_code
_entity_poly.pdbx_strand_id
1 'polypeptide(L)'
;METLTQALGSNVEVLLAIAQRKSDIDQSSDWFQGAQTYLHEIQSELQEVEEEIPHERRCYLEEELGDVLWDYLNLLLALEKESEIKLESVIARACKKYEQRISAIEQGIRWDEVKAQQKVVLQTEQQAWNAHKARVLDEQNS
;
A
#
# COMPACT_ATOMS: atom_id res chain seq x y z
N MET A 1 -16.86 7.50 -25.71
CA MET A 1 -16.63 6.26 -24.95
C MET A 1 -15.49 6.56 -24.00
N GLU A 2 -15.69 6.31 -22.71
CA GLU A 2 -14.64 6.40 -21.70
C GLU A 2 -13.57 5.33 -21.97
N THR A 3 -12.29 5.64 -21.76
CA THR A 3 -11.21 4.64 -21.91
C THR A 3 -11.16 3.73 -20.69
N LEU A 4 -10.61 2.51 -20.82
CA LEU A 4 -10.44 1.59 -19.68
C LEU A 4 -9.65 2.24 -18.53
N THR A 5 -8.58 2.98 -18.87
CA THR A 5 -7.77 3.70 -17.88
C THR A 5 -8.56 4.79 -17.18
N GLN A 6 -9.44 5.50 -17.89
CA GLN A 6 -10.27 6.55 -17.31
C GLN A 6 -11.35 5.99 -16.39
N ALA A 7 -12.06 4.94 -16.82
CA ALA A 7 -13.09 4.27 -16.00
C ALA A 7 -12.48 3.57 -14.77
N LEU A 8 -11.30 2.97 -14.90
CA LEU A 8 -10.59 2.38 -13.76
C LEU A 8 -10.12 3.46 -12.79
N GLY A 9 -9.59 4.58 -13.32
CA GLY A 9 -9.17 5.72 -12.50
C GLY A 9 -10.32 6.28 -11.66
N SER A 10 -11.49 6.49 -12.27
CA SER A 10 -12.66 7.00 -11.55
C SER A 10 -13.17 6.06 -10.47
N ASN A 11 -13.17 4.74 -10.71
CA ASN A 11 -13.56 3.76 -9.69
C ASN A 11 -12.56 3.69 -8.52
N VAL A 12 -11.25 3.79 -8.78
CA VAL A 12 -10.23 3.82 -7.72
C VAL A 12 -10.36 5.08 -6.86
N GLU A 13 -10.62 6.24 -7.47
CA GLU A 13 -10.88 7.49 -6.75
C GLU A 13 -12.12 7.38 -5.85
N VAL A 14 -13.20 6.77 -6.36
CA VAL A 14 -14.42 6.50 -5.58
C VAL A 14 -14.11 5.58 -4.40
N LEU A 15 -13.37 4.49 -4.62
CA LEU A 15 -13.01 3.54 -3.57
C LEU A 15 -12.18 4.20 -2.46
N LEU A 16 -11.19 5.01 -2.82
CA LEU A 16 -10.39 5.79 -1.86
C LEU A 16 -11.26 6.74 -1.04
N ALA A 17 -12.23 7.41 -1.67
CA ALA A 17 -13.16 8.29 -0.95
C ALA A 17 -14.09 7.51 0.00
N ILE A 18 -14.46 6.26 -0.33
CA ILE A 18 -15.20 5.38 0.58
C ILE A 18 -14.31 4.97 1.76
N ALA A 19 -13.09 4.52 1.50
CA ALA A 19 -12.13 4.11 2.53
C ALA A 19 -11.78 5.27 3.48
N GLN A 20 -11.64 6.50 2.99
CA GLN A 20 -11.42 7.67 3.83
C GLN A 20 -12.58 7.91 4.81
N ARG A 21 -13.82 7.83 4.32
CA ARG A 21 -15.01 7.94 5.18
C ARG A 21 -15.08 6.82 6.22
N LYS A 22 -14.72 5.59 5.83
CA LYS A 22 -14.64 4.44 6.75
C LYS A 22 -13.58 4.66 7.83
N SER A 23 -12.38 5.11 7.44
CA SER A 23 -11.28 5.41 8.35
C SER A 23 -11.67 6.43 9.44
N ASP A 24 -12.56 7.37 9.11
CA ASP A 24 -13.06 8.36 10.08
C ASP A 24 -14.11 7.77 11.03
N ILE A 25 -14.98 6.88 10.53
CA ILE A 25 -15.94 6.14 11.35
C ILE A 25 -15.22 5.24 12.36
N ASP A 26 -14.17 4.55 11.92
CA ASP A 26 -13.44 3.56 12.72
C ASP A 26 -12.81 4.16 13.99
N GLN A 27 -12.46 5.45 13.97
CA GLN A 27 -11.91 6.13 15.14
C GLN A 27 -12.86 6.14 16.35
N SER A 28 -14.15 5.90 16.11
CA SER A 28 -15.19 5.88 17.14
C SER A 28 -15.72 4.48 17.44
N SER A 29 -15.09 3.44 16.89
CA SER A 29 -15.65 2.09 16.85
C SER A 29 -14.90 1.10 17.74
N ASP A 30 -15.63 0.30 18.51
CA ASP A 30 -15.07 -0.63 19.51
C ASP A 30 -14.30 -1.82 18.89
N TRP A 31 -14.53 -2.13 17.62
CA TRP A 31 -13.84 -3.21 16.91
C TRP A 31 -12.45 -2.79 16.39
N PHE A 32 -12.23 -1.50 16.19
CA PHE A 32 -11.03 -0.98 15.53
C PHE A 32 -9.87 -0.86 16.54
N GLN A 33 -8.79 -1.59 16.28
CA GLN A 33 -7.57 -1.64 17.09
C GLN A 33 -6.37 -1.15 16.28
N GLY A 34 -6.61 -0.15 15.43
CA GLY A 34 -5.58 0.44 14.58
C GLY A 34 -5.19 -0.43 13.38
N ALA A 35 -4.00 -0.21 12.85
CA ALA A 35 -3.46 -0.94 11.69
C ALA A 35 -3.47 -2.47 11.87
N GLN A 36 -3.39 -2.97 13.11
CA GLN A 36 -3.41 -4.40 13.39
C GLN A 36 -4.73 -5.07 13.00
N THR A 37 -5.85 -4.35 13.11
CA THR A 37 -7.16 -4.84 12.66
C THR A 37 -7.10 -5.23 11.20
N TYR A 38 -6.72 -4.29 10.32
CA TYR A 38 -6.67 -4.54 8.88
C TYR A 38 -5.54 -5.50 8.47
N LEU A 39 -4.46 -5.62 9.24
CA LEU A 39 -3.47 -6.68 9.00
C LEU A 39 -4.06 -8.08 9.18
N HIS A 40 -4.96 -8.27 10.15
CA HIS A 40 -5.63 -9.55 10.35
C HIS A 40 -6.69 -9.81 9.28
N GLU A 41 -7.50 -8.80 8.93
CA GLU A 41 -8.53 -8.95 7.88
C GLU A 41 -7.89 -9.35 6.54
N ILE A 42 -6.81 -8.67 6.11
CA ILE A 42 -6.05 -9.07 4.89
C ILE A 42 -5.63 -10.54 4.92
N GLN A 43 -5.23 -11.07 6.08
CA GLN A 43 -4.84 -12.47 6.20
C GLN A 43 -6.03 -13.44 6.08
N SER A 44 -7.22 -13.01 6.51
CA SER A 44 -8.47 -13.75 6.30
C SER A 44 -8.83 -13.74 4.82
N GLU A 45 -8.89 -12.55 4.20
CA GLU A 45 -9.32 -12.41 2.80
C GLU A 45 -8.37 -13.13 1.83
N LEU A 46 -7.07 -13.18 2.13
CA LEU A 46 -6.13 -13.98 1.35
C LEU A 46 -6.40 -15.49 1.44
N GLN A 47 -6.90 -15.99 2.58
CA GLN A 47 -7.33 -17.38 2.71
C GLN A 47 -8.60 -17.64 1.88
N GLU A 48 -9.56 -16.70 1.90
CA GLU A 48 -10.79 -16.79 1.09
C GLU A 48 -10.47 -16.77 -0.42
N VAL A 49 -9.54 -15.91 -0.86
CA VAL A 49 -9.00 -15.94 -2.23
C VAL A 49 -8.39 -17.29 -2.58
N GLU A 50 -7.54 -17.86 -1.70
CA GLU A 50 -6.93 -19.17 -1.92
C GLU A 50 -7.97 -20.30 -2.04
N GLU A 51 -9.03 -20.22 -1.23
CA GLU A 51 -10.15 -21.14 -1.28
C GLU A 51 -10.95 -21.01 -2.59
N GLU A 52 -11.17 -19.80 -3.11
CA GLU A 52 -11.99 -19.58 -4.31
C GLU A 52 -11.30 -19.91 -5.64
N ILE A 53 -9.98 -19.77 -5.74
CA ILE A 53 -9.18 -20.07 -6.96
C ILE A 53 -9.53 -21.44 -7.61
N PRO A 54 -9.60 -22.57 -6.89
CA PRO A 54 -9.88 -23.88 -7.49
C PRO A 54 -11.34 -24.09 -7.92
N HIS A 55 -12.27 -23.20 -7.56
CA HIS A 55 -13.71 -23.46 -7.71
C HIS A 55 -14.35 -22.89 -8.99
N GLU A 56 -13.59 -22.18 -9.84
CA GLU A 56 -14.08 -21.49 -11.06
C GLU A 56 -15.26 -20.53 -10.79
N ARG A 57 -15.42 -20.11 -9.54
CA ARG A 57 -16.49 -19.24 -9.04
C ARG A 57 -16.11 -17.77 -9.21
N ARG A 58 -16.08 -17.31 -10.46
CA ARG A 58 -15.56 -15.99 -10.82
C ARG A 58 -16.10 -14.83 -9.98
N CYS A 59 -17.41 -14.76 -9.73
CA CYS A 59 -17.98 -13.64 -8.97
C CYS A 59 -17.57 -13.65 -7.49
N TYR A 60 -17.35 -14.83 -6.91
CA TYR A 60 -16.85 -14.95 -5.54
C TYR A 60 -15.38 -14.56 -5.48
N LEU A 61 -14.56 -15.06 -6.41
CA LEU A 61 -13.16 -14.63 -6.50
C LEU A 61 -13.01 -13.12 -6.74
N GLU A 62 -13.91 -12.49 -7.51
CA GLU A 62 -13.94 -11.03 -7.68
C GLU A 62 -14.27 -10.29 -6.38
N GLU A 63 -15.15 -10.85 -5.52
CA GLU A 63 -15.48 -10.31 -4.19
C GLU A 63 -14.25 -10.37 -3.27
N GLU A 64 -13.65 -11.55 -3.08
CA GLU A 64 -12.53 -11.73 -2.13
C GLU A 64 -11.29 -10.91 -2.54
N LEU A 65 -11.03 -10.77 -3.85
CA LEU A 65 -9.96 -9.89 -4.35
C LEU A 65 -10.29 -8.41 -4.10
N GLY A 66 -11.57 -8.05 -4.10
CA GLY A 66 -12.06 -6.74 -3.71
C GLY A 66 -11.82 -6.46 -2.22
N ASP A 67 -12.06 -7.44 -1.37
CA ASP A 67 -11.88 -7.33 0.09
C ASP A 67 -10.39 -7.24 0.47
N VAL A 68 -9.50 -7.99 -0.18
CA VAL A 68 -8.04 -7.80 -0.05
C VAL A 68 -7.63 -6.36 -0.40
N LEU A 69 -8.17 -5.79 -1.49
CA LEU A 69 -7.87 -4.41 -1.88
C LEU A 69 -8.42 -3.42 -0.85
N TRP A 70 -9.66 -3.63 -0.40
CA TRP A 70 -10.33 -2.81 0.59
C TRP A 70 -9.55 -2.74 1.90
N ASP A 71 -9.14 -3.88 2.44
CA ASP A 71 -8.40 -3.91 3.70
C ASP A 71 -7.00 -3.33 3.57
N TYR A 72 -6.35 -3.51 2.42
CA TYR A 72 -5.06 -2.87 2.18
C TYR A 72 -5.16 -1.34 2.16
N LEU A 73 -6.21 -0.77 1.56
CA LEU A 73 -6.45 0.67 1.60
C LEU A 73 -6.70 1.17 3.02
N ASN A 74 -7.53 0.47 3.78
CA ASN A 74 -7.81 0.86 5.16
C ASN A 74 -6.59 0.69 6.08
N LEU A 75 -5.75 -0.33 5.85
CA LEU A 75 -4.45 -0.48 6.52
C LEU A 75 -3.56 0.74 6.27
N LEU A 76 -3.44 1.20 5.02
CA LEU A 76 -2.64 2.38 4.70
C LEU A 76 -3.16 3.63 5.41
N LEU A 77 -4.49 3.83 5.43
CA LEU A 77 -5.12 4.97 6.11
C LEU A 77 -4.98 4.89 7.64
N ALA A 78 -5.03 3.70 8.23
CA ALA A 78 -4.76 3.49 9.65
C ALA A 78 -3.29 3.84 9.99
N LEU A 79 -2.34 3.32 9.21
CA LEU A 79 -0.92 3.62 9.37
C LEU A 79 -0.60 5.10 9.15
N GLU A 80 -1.32 5.81 8.30
CA GLU A 80 -1.15 7.24 8.11
C GLU A 80 -1.59 8.07 9.32
N LYS A 81 -2.56 7.57 10.09
CA LYS A 81 -2.97 8.19 11.36
C LYS A 81 -2.03 7.82 12.52
N GLU A 82 -1.43 6.62 12.48
CA GLU A 82 -0.60 6.08 13.56
C GLU A 82 0.90 6.34 13.39
N SER A 83 1.36 6.67 12.18
CA SER A 83 2.78 6.76 11.83
C SER A 83 3.04 7.83 10.76
N GLU A 84 4.31 8.05 10.41
CA GLU A 84 4.71 9.02 9.37
C GLU A 84 4.51 8.51 7.93
N ILE A 85 3.76 7.42 7.74
CA ILE A 85 3.43 6.88 6.42
C ILE A 85 2.31 7.71 5.78
N LYS A 86 2.33 7.83 4.45
CA LYS A 86 1.24 8.44 3.68
C LYS A 86 0.84 7.55 2.53
N LEU A 87 -0.45 7.38 2.30
CA LEU A 87 -0.97 6.55 1.20
C LEU A 87 -0.37 6.96 -0.15
N GLU A 88 -0.29 8.26 -0.45
CA GLU A 88 0.26 8.76 -1.71
C GLU A 88 1.76 8.44 -1.83
N SER A 89 2.50 8.51 -0.72
CA SER A 89 3.93 8.17 -0.70
C SER A 89 4.17 6.70 -1.01
N VAL A 90 3.30 5.81 -0.49
CA VAL A 90 3.38 4.36 -0.76
C VAL A 90 3.09 4.07 -2.23
N ILE A 91 2.02 4.62 -2.78
CA ILE A 91 1.63 4.45 -4.19
C ILE A 91 2.73 5.00 -5.12
N ALA A 92 3.19 6.23 -4.89
CA ALA A 92 4.24 6.85 -5.70
C ALA A 92 5.54 6.04 -5.68
N ARG A 93 5.92 5.52 -4.50
CA ARG A 93 7.10 4.67 -4.35
C ARG A 93 6.93 3.34 -5.08
N ALA A 94 5.75 2.73 -5.04
CA ALA A 94 5.47 1.49 -5.78
C ALA A 94 5.57 1.72 -7.30
N CYS A 95 4.90 2.75 -7.83
CA CYS A 95 4.94 3.12 -9.26
C CYS A 95 6.38 3.33 -9.73
N LYS A 96 7.15 4.18 -9.04
CA LYS A 96 8.57 4.42 -9.37
C LYS A 96 9.40 3.14 -9.33
N LYS A 97 9.24 2.32 -8.28
CA LYS A 97 10.02 1.10 -8.08
C LYS A 97 9.78 0.08 -9.18
N TYR A 98 8.52 -0.14 -9.56
CA TYR A 98 8.18 -1.14 -10.57
C TYR A 98 8.39 -0.63 -11.98
N GLU A 99 8.13 0.65 -12.28
CA GLU A 99 8.49 1.25 -13.56
C GLU A 99 9.98 1.04 -13.85
N GLN A 100 10.85 1.45 -12.93
CA GLN A 100 12.31 1.26 -13.07
C GLN A 100 12.72 -0.19 -13.34
N ARG A 101 12.02 -1.16 -12.76
CA ARG A 101 12.32 -2.59 -12.95
C ARG A 101 11.83 -3.10 -14.30
N ILE A 102 10.64 -2.69 -14.71
CA ILE A 102 10.06 -3.10 -15.99
C ILE A 102 10.84 -2.47 -17.14
N SER A 103 11.12 -1.15 -17.11
CA SER A 103 11.90 -0.51 -18.18
C SER A 103 13.31 -1.10 -18.30
N ALA A 104 13.90 -1.54 -17.18
CA ALA A 104 15.20 -2.20 -17.18
C ALA A 104 15.15 -3.61 -17.78
N ILE A 105 14.11 -4.40 -17.48
CA ILE A 105 13.88 -5.70 -18.14
C ILE A 105 13.74 -5.51 -19.65
N GLU A 106 12.99 -4.50 -20.09
CA GLU A 106 12.82 -4.18 -21.51
C GLU A 106 14.14 -3.82 -22.21
N GLN A 107 15.12 -3.33 -21.44
CA GLN A 107 16.48 -3.01 -21.91
C GLN A 107 17.47 -4.18 -21.76
N GLY A 108 17.00 -5.36 -21.33
CA GLY A 108 17.83 -6.55 -21.13
C GLY A 108 18.62 -6.57 -19.83
N ILE A 109 18.34 -5.66 -18.90
CA ILE A 109 18.94 -5.64 -17.56
C ILE A 109 18.19 -6.60 -16.65
N ARG A 110 18.91 -7.35 -15.81
CA ARG A 110 18.30 -8.34 -14.91
C ARG A 110 17.58 -7.67 -13.74
N TRP A 111 16.42 -8.22 -13.37
CA TRP A 111 15.64 -7.77 -12.21
C TRP A 111 16.46 -7.64 -10.91
N ASP A 112 17.30 -8.63 -10.63
CA ASP A 112 18.12 -8.66 -9.40
C ASP A 112 19.18 -7.54 -9.38
N GLU A 113 19.66 -7.11 -10.54
CA GLU A 113 20.63 -6.02 -10.66
C GLU A 113 19.98 -4.68 -10.28
N VAL A 114 18.80 -4.40 -10.84
CA VAL A 114 18.01 -3.20 -10.52
C VAL A 114 17.61 -3.20 -9.05
N LYS A 115 17.17 -4.37 -8.53
CA LYS A 115 16.81 -4.54 -7.12
C LYS A 115 17.99 -4.24 -6.20
N ALA A 116 19.20 -4.66 -6.56
CA ALA A 116 20.41 -4.37 -5.79
C ALA A 116 20.69 -2.86 -5.73
N GLN A 117 20.60 -2.16 -6.86
CA GLN A 117 20.78 -0.71 -6.93
C GLN A 117 19.70 0.03 -6.09
N GLN A 118 18.44 -0.34 -6.23
CA GLN A 118 17.33 0.22 -5.45
C GLN A 118 17.52 0.02 -3.94
N LYS A 119 18.07 -1.12 -3.52
CA LYS A 119 18.35 -1.40 -2.11
C LYS A 119 19.38 -0.43 -1.53
N VAL A 120 20.43 -0.11 -2.30
CA VAL A 120 21.45 0.88 -1.90
C VAL A 120 20.82 2.25 -1.74
N VAL A 121 20.01 2.70 -2.71
CA VAL A 121 19.31 3.99 -2.65
C VAL A 121 18.40 4.07 -1.42
N LEU A 122 17.63 3.03 -1.14
CA LEU A 122 16.76 2.97 0.03
C LEU A 122 17.55 3.04 1.35
N GLN A 123 18.71 2.39 1.41
CA GLN A 123 19.58 2.43 2.58
C GLN A 123 20.16 3.83 2.80
N THR A 124 20.57 4.52 1.74
CA THR A 124 21.05 5.91 1.82
C THR A 124 19.95 6.86 2.31
N GLU A 125 18.72 6.68 1.80
CA GLU A 125 17.57 7.45 2.27
C GLU A 125 17.31 7.24 3.78
N GLN A 126 17.33 5.99 4.24
CA GLN A 126 17.15 5.67 5.67
C GLN A 126 18.25 6.30 6.54
N GLN A 127 19.51 6.27 6.08
CA GLN A 127 20.63 6.89 6.78
C GLN A 127 20.46 8.40 6.91
N ALA A 128 19.99 9.06 5.84
CA ALA A 128 19.71 10.49 5.86
C ALA A 128 18.59 10.85 6.84
N TRP A 129 17.52 10.05 6.89
CA TRP A 129 16.43 10.23 7.85
C TRP A 129 16.91 10.03 9.30
N ASN A 130 17.68 8.97 9.57
CA ASN A 130 18.26 8.73 10.91
C ASN A 130 19.12 9.92 11.37
N ALA A 131 19.96 10.45 10.48
CA ALA A 131 20.81 11.60 10.77
C ALA A 131 20.02 12.89 10.98
N HIS A 132 18.88 13.06 10.31
CA HIS A 132 17.98 14.19 10.55
C HIS A 132 17.30 14.06 11.92
N LYS A 133 16.74 12.90 12.24
CA LYS A 133 16.07 12.64 13.51
C LYS A 133 16.99 12.83 14.72
N ALA A 134 18.26 12.40 14.62
CA ALA A 134 19.26 12.63 15.66
C ALA A 134 19.50 14.13 15.91
N ARG A 135 19.65 14.93 14.84
CA ARG A 135 19.86 16.38 14.95
C ARG A 135 18.68 17.09 15.61
N VAL A 136 17.45 16.75 15.23
CA VAL A 136 16.24 17.33 15.83
C VAL A 136 16.14 17.00 17.33
N LEU A 137 16.54 15.79 17.73
CA LEU A 137 16.52 15.38 19.13
C LEU A 137 17.58 16.13 19.96
N ASP A 138 18.76 16.37 19.41
CA ASP A 138 19.82 17.13 20.08
C ASP A 138 19.43 18.62 20.26
N GLU A 139 18.77 19.22 19.26
CA GLU A 139 18.27 20.61 19.31
C GLU A 139 17.13 20.80 20.33
N GLN A 140 16.31 19.77 20.58
CA GLN A 140 15.22 19.82 21.56
C GLN A 140 15.70 19.60 23.00
N ASN A 141 16.87 18.99 23.18
CA ASN A 141 17.47 18.67 24.48
C ASN A 141 18.56 19.68 24.92
N SER A 142 18.84 20.71 24.11
CA SER A 142 19.81 21.79 24.37
C SER A 142 19.10 23.08 24.75
#